data_AF-A0A8T0TUN2-F1
#
_entry.id   AF-A0A8T0TUN2-F1
#
_cell.length_a   1.000
_cell.length_b   1.000
_cell.length_c   1.000
_cell.angle_alpha   90.00
_cell.angle_beta   90.00
_cell.angle_gamma   90.00
#
_symmetry.space_group_name_H-M   'P 1'
#
loop_
_entity.id
_entity.type
_entity.pdbx_description
1 polymer ?
#
loop_
_entity_poly.entity_id
_entity_poly.type
_entity_poly.pdbx_seq_one_letter_code
_entity_poly.pdbx_strand_id
1 'polypeptide(L)' 'MIVKTENFAFQDSPEGFKMLELRKSLPAYKEKERLLAAIAWNQVIVISGETGCGKTTQLPQFILESEIVWPRGLL' A
#
# COMPACT_ATOMS: atom_id res chain seq x y z
N MET A 1 -19.02 0.04 -10.00
CA MET A 1 -19.12 0.60 -8.64
C MET A 1 -17.85 1.42 -8.41
N ILE A 2 -17.89 2.70 -8.78
CA ILE A 2 -16.79 3.62 -8.49
C ILE A 2 -16.99 4.03 -7.04
N VAL A 3 -16.07 3.64 -6.15
CA VAL A 3 -16.06 4.15 -4.78
C VAL A 3 -15.81 5.65 -4.91
N LYS A 4 -16.84 6.47 -4.71
CA LYS A 4 -16.69 7.93 -4.69
C LYS A 4 -15.74 8.28 -3.55
N THR A 5 -14.64 8.93 -3.89
CA THR A 5 -13.56 9.36 -2.99
C THR A 5 -14.00 10.59 -2.20
N GLU A 6 -14.94 10.41 -1.29
CA GLU A 6 -15.30 11.44 -0.31
C GLU A 6 -15.00 10.91 1.09
N ASN A 7 -13.70 10.84 1.44
CA ASN A 7 -13.24 10.76 2.83
C ASN A 7 -11.71 10.95 2.92
N PHE A 8 -11.22 12.15 2.57
CA PHE A 8 -9.87 12.58 2.99
C PHE A 8 -9.80 12.91 4.50
N ALA A 9 -10.96 13.11 5.13
CA ALA A 9 -11.09 13.58 6.52
C ALA A 9 -10.38 12.72 7.59
N PHE A 10 -10.21 11.41 7.37
CA PHE A 10 -9.49 10.58 8.35
C PHE A 10 -7.97 10.75 8.28
N GLN A 11 -7.40 10.98 7.09
CA GLN A 11 -5.95 11.13 6.96
C GLN A 11 -5.45 12.41 7.63
N ASP A 12 -6.29 13.45 7.64
CA ASP A 12 -6.00 14.73 8.27
C ASP A 12 -6.24 14.72 9.79
N SER A 13 -6.75 13.63 10.37
CA SER A 13 -6.94 13.52 11.82
C SER A 13 -5.64 13.14 12.54
N PRO A 14 -5.48 13.50 13.82
CA PRO A 14 -4.32 13.08 14.62
C PRO A 14 -4.11 11.57 14.63
N GLU A 15 -5.20 10.78 14.61
CA GLU A 15 -5.17 9.32 14.54
C GLU A 15 -4.70 8.82 13.18
N GLY A 16 -5.14 9.45 12.09
CA GLY A 16 -4.68 9.17 10.73
C GLY A 16 -3.19 9.42 10.57
N PHE A 17 -2.69 10.56 11.07
CA PHE A 17 -1.25 10.86 11.10
C PHE A 17 -0.46 9.81 11.90
N LYS A 18 -0.91 9.44 13.10
CA LYS A 18 -0.25 8.38 13.90
C LYS A 18 -0.22 7.04 13.17
N MET A 19 -1.32 6.67 12.52
CA MET A 19 -1.37 5.45 11.72
C MET A 19 -0.38 5.51 10.55
N LEU A 20 -0.30 6.63 9.84
CA LEU A 20 0.65 6.81 8.74
C LEU A 20 2.11 6.67 9.19
N GLU A 21 2.47 7.28 10.31
CA GLU A 21 3.84 7.17 10.86
C GLU A 21 4.16 5.75 11.32
N LEU A 22 3.22 5.06 11.98
CA LEU A 22 3.39 3.64 12.30
C LEU A 22 3.57 2.80 11.04
N ARG A 23 2.80 3.08 9.98
CA ARG A 23 2.94 2.33 8.72
C ARG A 23 4.31 2.55 8.08
N LYS A 24 4.82 3.79 8.08
CA LYS A 24 6.15 4.14 7.55
C LYS A 24 7.31 3.50 8.32
N SER A 25 7.12 3.23 9.62
CA SER A 25 8.19 2.65 10.46
C SER A 25 8.37 1.14 10.26
N LEU A 26 7.37 0.43 9.73
CA LEU A 26 7.46 -1.01 9.51
C LEU A 26 8.42 -1.35 8.35
N PRO A 27 9.21 -2.44 8.46
CA PRO A 27 10.17 -2.82 7.43
C PRO A 27 9.57 -3.00 6.03
N ALA A 28 8.35 -3.53 5.93
CA ALA A 28 7.66 -3.71 4.65
C ALA A 28 7.46 -2.39 3.88
N TYR A 29 7.37 -1.24 4.57
CA TYR A 29 7.20 0.06 3.90
C TYR A 29 8.41 0.44 3.07
N LYS A 30 9.63 0.09 3.51
CA LYS A 30 10.88 0.37 2.79
C LYS A 30 10.97 -0.39 1.46
N GLU A 31 10.29 -1.52 1.35
CA GLU A 31 10.25 -2.35 0.14
C GLU A 31 9.06 -2.03 -0.78
N LYS A 32 8.25 -0.99 -0.49
CA LYS A 32 7.01 -0.68 -1.22
C LYS A 32 7.24 -0.55 -2.74
N GLU A 33 8.23 0.24 -3.15
CA GLU A 33 8.49 0.48 -4.58
C GLU A 33 8.94 -0.79 -5.30
N ARG A 34 9.86 -1.54 -4.68
CA ARG A 34 10.36 -2.82 -5.22
C ARG A 34 9.25 -3.86 -5.36
N LEU A 35 8.37 -3.94 -4.35
CA LEU A 35 7.18 -4.79 -4.38
C LEU A 35 6.29 -4.44 -5.57
N LEU A 36 5.90 -3.17 -5.70
CA LEU A 36 4.98 -2.72 -6.74
C LEU A 36 5.56 -2.94 -8.15
N ALA A 37 6.86 -2.69 -8.33
CA ALA A 37 7.55 -3.03 -9.56
C ALA A 37 7.50 -4.53 -9.83
N ALA A 38 7.82 -5.38 -8.84
CA ALA A 38 7.77 -6.83 -9.03
C ALA A 38 6.35 -7.33 -9.42
N ILE A 39 5.30 -6.76 -8.83
CA ILE A 39 3.90 -7.06 -9.18
C ILE A 39 3.56 -6.64 -10.61
N ALA A 40 4.05 -5.48 -11.06
CA ALA A 40 3.78 -4.98 -12.41
C ALA A 40 4.38 -5.87 -13.50
N TRP A 41 5.54 -6.49 -13.24
CA TRP A 41 6.29 -7.26 -14.24
C TRP A 41 6.09 -8.79 -14.13
N ASN A 42 5.49 -9.30 -13.06
CA ASN A 42 5.38 -10.74 -12.81
C ASN A 42 3.94 -11.13 -12.43
N GLN A 43 3.44 -12.20 -13.06
CA GLN A 43 2.12 -12.74 -12.74
C GLN A 43 2.07 -13.36 -11.32
N VAL A 44 3.18 -13.94 -10.86
CA VAL A 44 3.29 -14.58 -9.54
C VAL A 44 4.61 -14.15 -8.90
N ILE A 45 4.55 -13.74 -7.63
CA ILE A 45 5.72 -13.41 -6.82
C ILE A 45 5.65 -14.11 -5.48
N VAL A 46 6.80 -14.50 -4.95
CA VAL A 46 6.94 -15.03 -3.59
C VAL A 46 7.60 -13.97 -2.74
N ILE A 47 6.99 -13.65 -1.60
CA ILE A 47 7.50 -12.64 -0.67
C ILE A 47 7.81 -13.31 0.66
N SER A 48 9.07 -13.20 1.07
CA SER A 48 9.54 -13.64 2.38
C SER A 48 9.93 -12.44 3.24
N GLY A 49 9.83 -12.60 4.55
CA GLY A 49 10.27 -11.61 5.53
C GLY A 49 9.95 -12.05 6.94
N GLU A 50 10.59 -11.45 7.93
CA GLU A 50 10.43 -11.82 9.34
C GLU A 50 9.00 -11.60 9.88
N THR A 51 8.70 -12.23 11.02
CA THR A 51 7.44 -11.99 11.74
C THR A 51 7.36 -10.53 12.20
N GLY A 52 6.19 -9.90 12.07
CA GLY A 52 6.00 -8.51 12.49
C GLY A 52 6.50 -7.45 11.51
N CYS A 53 7.12 -7.83 10.38
CA CYS A 53 7.62 -6.84 9.42
C CYS A 53 6.54 -6.07 8.63
N GLY A 54 5.26 -6.46 8.77
CA GLY A 54 4.12 -5.76 8.19
C GLY A 54 3.56 -6.34 6.89
N LYS A 55 3.99 -7.53 6.44
CA LYS A 55 3.54 -8.13 5.16
C LYS A 55 2.02 -8.17 4.99
N THR A 56 1.31 -8.85 5.91
CA THR A 56 -0.13 -9.10 5.80
C THR A 56 -0.96 -7.83 5.80
N THR A 57 -0.50 -6.77 6.44
CA THR A 57 -1.24 -5.51 6.59
C THR A 57 -0.88 -4.46 5.54
N GLN A 58 0.39 -4.38 5.12
CA GLN A 58 0.90 -3.32 4.23
C GLN A 58 0.77 -3.67 2.75
N LEU A 59 1.09 -4.91 2.35
CA LEU A 59 1.13 -5.30 0.92
C LEU A 59 -0.22 -5.10 0.22
N PRO A 60 -1.36 -5.59 0.77
CA PRO A 60 -2.66 -5.36 0.14
C PRO A 60 -3.01 -3.87 0.01
N GLN A 61 -2.63 -3.05 0.99
CA GLN A 61 -2.84 -1.60 0.99
C GLN A 61 -2.02 -0.92 -0.10
N PHE A 62 -0.74 -1.28 -0.26
CA PHE A 62 0.11 -0.70 -1.30
C PHE A 62 -0.42 -0.99 -2.70
N ILE A 63 -0.88 -2.22 -2.93
CA ILE A 63 -1.48 -2.62 -4.20
C ILE A 63 -2.74 -1.79 -4.46
N LEU A 64 -3.65 -1.71 -3.49
CA LEU A 64 -4.88 -0.92 -3.64
C LEU A 64 -4.57 0.57 -3.90
N GLU A 65 -3.69 1.16 -3.10
CA GLU A 65 -3.26 2.55 -3.27
C GLU A 65 -2.63 2.79 -4.65
N SER A 66 -1.80 1.86 -5.16
CA SER A 66 -1.20 2.01 -6.49
C SER A 66 -2.22 1.95 -7.61
N GLU A 67 -3.24 1.09 -7.51
CA GLU A 67 -4.30 0.99 -8.52
C GLU A 67 -5.25 2.19 -8.49
N ILE A 68 -5.39 2.86 -7.33
CA ILE A 68 -6.15 4.11 -7.23
C ILE A 68 -5.39 5.27 -7.89
N VAL A 69 -4.08 5.36 -7.67
CA VAL A 69 -3.22 6.42 -8.24
C VAL A 69 -2.95 6.20 -9.73
N TRP A 70 -2.78 4.94 -10.14
CA TRP A 70 -2.49 4.53 -11.51
C TRP A 70 -3.52 3.50 -11.99
N PRO A 71 -4.73 3.92 -12.36
CA PRO A 71 -5.77 3.00 -12.79
C PRO A 71 -5.35 2.30 -14.08
N ARG A 72 -5.28 0.97 -14.07
CA ARG A 72 -5.03 0.19 -15.29
C ARG A 72 -6.15 0.43 -16.30
N GLY A 73 -5.80 0.82 -17.52
CA GLY A 73 -6.75 1.06 -18.62
C GLY A 73 -6.94 2.53 -19.02
N LEU A 74 -6.17 3.47 -18.47
CA LEU A 74 -6.12 4.88 -18.90
C LEU A 74 -4.98 5.21 -19.88
N LEU A 75 -4.39 4.19 -20.52
CA LEU A 75 -3.47 4.31 -21.66
C LEU A 75 -3.90 3.32 -22.76
#